data_AF-A0A1J4K1Z9-F1
#
_entry.id   AF-A0A1J4K1Z9-F1
#
_cell.length_a   1.000
_cell.length_b   1.000
_cell.length_c   1.000
_cell.angle_alpha   90.00
_cell.angle_beta   90.00
_cell.angle_gamma   90.00
#
_symmetry.space_group_name_H-M   'P 1'
#
loop_
_entity.id
_entity.type
_entity.pdbx_description
1 polymer ?
#
loop_
_entity_poly.entity_id
_entity_poly.type
_entity_poly.pdbx_seq_one_letter_code
_entity_poly.pdbx_strand_id
1 'polypeptide(L)'
;MDNEKPICFQNEFDEVVSLFKSSIDTEMSKHPEININVDKVIQEFENILLENLNILKQVEENQQNKDINAKIEAMQTKALNIKTNLQSHRAMFIENIRTQIENELNENRLRIQITDVPKDEDEDSNPELIQSLNLLDSSIQELQQKVNDTQKAMQANINKYETYEKTVSSSLSDV
;
A
#
# COMPACT_ATOMS: atom_id res chain seq x y z
N MET A 1 24.77 -49.34 -9.63
CA MET A 1 25.40 -48.08 -10.09
C MET A 1 24.44 -47.54 -11.11
N ASP A 2 23.73 -46.47 -10.77
CA ASP A 2 22.74 -45.89 -11.66
C ASP A 2 23.46 -45.30 -12.88
N ASN A 3 23.22 -45.90 -14.05
CA ASN A 3 23.66 -45.39 -15.35
C ASN A 3 22.81 -44.17 -15.70
N GLU A 4 23.02 -43.05 -15.02
CA GLU A 4 22.42 -41.78 -15.43
C GLU A 4 23.12 -41.29 -16.70
N LYS A 5 22.37 -41.19 -17.79
CA LYS A 5 22.83 -40.60 -19.04
C LYS A 5 23.21 -39.13 -18.81
N PRO A 6 24.28 -38.62 -19.43
CA PRO A 6 24.64 -37.20 -19.39
C PRO A 6 23.48 -36.31 -19.87
N ILE A 7 23.29 -35.18 -19.20
CA ILE A 7 22.30 -34.17 -19.57
C ILE A 7 22.86 -33.30 -20.71
N CYS A 8 22.04 -33.03 -21.71
CA CYS A 8 22.34 -32.13 -22.83
C CYS A 8 21.12 -31.23 -23.08
N PHE A 9 21.31 -29.93 -23.34
CA PHE A 9 20.19 -29.06 -23.69
C PHE A 9 19.88 -29.13 -25.19
N GLN A 10 18.62 -28.90 -25.57
CA GLN A 10 18.18 -28.99 -26.96
C GLN A 10 19.01 -28.13 -27.93
N ASN A 11 19.38 -26.91 -27.52
CA ASN A 11 20.22 -26.01 -28.32
C ASN A 11 21.63 -26.57 -28.55
N GLU A 12 22.25 -27.16 -27.52
CA GLU A 12 23.57 -27.79 -27.63
C GLU A 12 23.52 -29.04 -28.51
N PHE A 13 22.45 -29.83 -28.38
CA PHE A 13 22.20 -30.98 -29.26
C PHE A 13 22.08 -30.55 -30.72
N ASP A 14 21.23 -29.55 -31.01
CA ASP A 14 21.01 -29.04 -32.36
C ASP A 14 22.31 -28.45 -32.96
N GLU A 15 23.11 -27.76 -32.13
CA GLU A 15 24.41 -27.20 -32.53
C GLU A 15 25.41 -28.30 -32.92
N VAL A 16 25.53 -29.35 -32.10
CA VAL A 16 26.45 -30.47 -32.38
C VAL A 16 26.06 -31.21 -33.67
N VAL A 17 24.76 -31.46 -33.87
CA VAL A 17 24.24 -32.07 -35.11
C VAL A 17 24.54 -31.18 -36.32
N SER A 18 24.33 -29.86 -36.19
CA SER A 18 24.62 -28.90 -37.25
C SER A 18 26.12 -28.84 -37.60
N LEU A 19 27.01 -28.84 -36.59
CA LEU A 19 28.46 -28.85 -36.80
C LEU A 19 28.93 -30.13 -37.49
N PHE A 20 28.38 -31.28 -37.09
CA PHE A 20 28.68 -32.57 -37.70
C PHE A 20 28.24 -32.60 -39.16
N LYS A 21 27.01 -32.19 -39.44
CA LYS A 21 26.47 -32.07 -40.81
C LYS A 21 27.33 -31.15 -41.68
N SER A 22 27.65 -29.96 -41.18
CA SER A 22 28.49 -28.99 -41.89
C SER A 22 29.89 -29.53 -42.21
N SER A 23 30.46 -30.32 -41.29
CA SER A 23 31.77 -30.96 -41.47
C SER A 23 31.73 -32.02 -42.57
N ILE A 24 30.69 -32.85 -42.60
CA ILE A 24 30.49 -33.84 -43.68
C ILE A 24 30.28 -33.12 -45.01
N ASP A 25 29.39 -32.14 -45.09
CA ASP A 25 29.11 -31.40 -46.32
C ASP A 25 30.36 -30.73 -46.89
N THR A 26 31.21 -30.20 -46.00
CA THR A 26 32.50 -29.60 -46.38
C THR A 26 33.45 -30.64 -47.00
N GLU A 27 33.55 -31.84 -46.42
CA GLU A 27 34.43 -32.88 -46.96
C GLU A 27 33.89 -33.56 -48.21
N MET A 28 32.58 -33.77 -48.30
CA MET A 28 31.93 -34.27 -49.52
C MET A 28 32.09 -33.30 -50.70
N SER A 29 32.10 -31.99 -50.42
CA SER A 29 32.37 -30.97 -51.45
C SER A 29 33.80 -31.02 -51.99
N LYS A 30 34.77 -31.47 -51.18
CA LYS A 30 36.19 -31.62 -51.60
C LYS A 30 36.45 -32.94 -52.31
N HIS A 31 35.62 -33.96 -52.06
CA HIS A 31 35.78 -35.32 -52.57
C HIS A 31 34.47 -35.84 -53.22
N PRO A 32 34.08 -35.28 -54.38
CA PRO A 32 32.83 -35.64 -55.06
C PRO A 32 32.78 -37.10 -55.56
N GLU A 33 33.93 -37.76 -55.65
CA GLU A 33 34.04 -39.19 -55.97
C GLU A 33 33.53 -40.12 -54.86
N ILE A 34 33.35 -39.62 -53.64
CA ILE A 34 32.85 -40.39 -52.51
C ILE A 34 31.32 -40.51 -52.63
N ASN A 35 30.83 -41.73 -52.87
CA ASN A 35 29.40 -42.03 -52.90
C ASN A 35 28.94 -42.59 -51.54
N ILE A 36 28.69 -41.69 -50.58
CA ILE A 36 28.13 -42.02 -49.27
C ILE A 36 26.75 -41.39 -49.13
N ASN A 37 25.82 -42.13 -48.52
CA ASN A 37 24.53 -41.60 -48.15
C ASN A 37 24.67 -40.76 -46.86
N VAL A 38 24.91 -39.46 -47.03
CA VAL A 38 25.12 -38.48 -45.96
C VAL A 38 23.95 -38.42 -44.99
N ASP A 39 22.71 -38.45 -45.50
CA ASP A 39 21.50 -38.38 -44.68
C ASP A 39 21.42 -39.56 -43.71
N LYS A 40 21.79 -40.76 -44.18
CA LYS A 40 21.82 -41.96 -43.33
C LYS A 40 22.87 -41.86 -42.22
N VAL A 41 24.04 -41.32 -42.52
CA VAL A 41 25.12 -41.13 -41.54
C VAL A 41 24.73 -40.11 -40.47
N ILE A 42 24.11 -39.00 -40.88
CA ILE A 42 23.61 -37.98 -39.94
C ILE A 42 22.52 -38.59 -39.04
N GLN A 43 21.60 -39.36 -39.62
CA GLN A 43 20.53 -40.00 -38.86
C GLN A 43 21.07 -41.04 -37.85
N GLU A 44 22.06 -41.84 -38.24
CA GLU A 44 22.71 -42.78 -37.31
C GLU A 44 23.43 -42.03 -36.17
N PHE A 45 24.08 -40.91 -36.48
CA PHE A 45 24.70 -40.05 -35.47
C PHE A 45 23.69 -39.47 -34.48
N GLU A 46 22.58 -38.90 -34.97
CA GLU A 46 21.49 -38.37 -34.13
C GLU A 46 20.90 -39.45 -33.23
N ASN A 47 20.66 -40.66 -33.76
CA ASN A 47 20.14 -41.78 -32.98
C ASN A 47 21.10 -42.20 -31.87
N ILE A 48 22.40 -42.28 -32.15
CA ILE A 48 23.41 -42.59 -31.13
C ILE A 48 23.41 -41.53 -30.03
N LEU A 49 23.31 -40.25 -30.38
CA LEU A 49 23.23 -39.17 -29.40
C LEU A 49 21.97 -39.28 -28.52
N LEU A 50 20.81 -39.54 -29.12
CA LEU A 50 19.54 -39.74 -28.39
C LEU A 50 19.55 -40.98 -27.49
N GLU A 51 20.28 -42.02 -27.89
CA GLU A 51 20.46 -43.22 -27.07
C GLU A 51 21.38 -42.98 -25.88
N ASN A 52 22.32 -42.03 -25.96
CA ASN A 52 23.35 -41.81 -24.94
C ASN A 52 23.14 -40.54 -24.10
N LEU A 53 22.29 -39.61 -24.53
CA LEU A 53 22.04 -38.33 -23.85
C LEU A 53 20.61 -38.23 -23.34
N ASN A 54 20.43 -37.49 -22.24
CA ASN A 54 19.12 -37.03 -21.79
C ASN A 54 18.91 -35.58 -22.25
N ILE A 55 18.11 -35.39 -23.30
CA ILE A 55 17.89 -34.08 -23.89
C ILE A 55 16.81 -33.33 -23.13
N LEU A 56 17.19 -32.22 -22.51
CA LEU A 56 16.25 -31.31 -21.84
C LEU A 56 15.94 -30.13 -22.74
N LYS A 57 14.66 -29.77 -22.81
CA LYS A 57 14.25 -28.48 -23.37
C LYS A 57 14.82 -27.39 -22.46
N GLN A 58 15.56 -26.46 -23.05
CA GLN A 58 16.03 -25.29 -22.33
C GLN A 58 14.80 -24.55 -21.80
N VAL A 59 14.65 -24.47 -20.48
CA VAL A 59 13.74 -23.51 -19.88
C VAL A 59 14.49 -22.19 -19.92
N GLU A 60 14.48 -21.53 -21.09
CA GLU A 60 14.80 -20.12 -21.14
C GLU A 60 13.72 -19.40 -20.31
N GLU A 61 14.03 -19.15 -19.04
CA GLU A 61 13.41 -18.05 -18.33
C GLU A 61 13.71 -16.78 -19.14
N ASN A 62 12.78 -16.45 -20.02
CA ASN A 62 12.82 -15.33 -20.93
C ASN A 62 13.30 -14.10 -20.17
N GLN A 63 14.44 -13.52 -20.56
CA GLN A 63 15.05 -12.36 -19.86
C GLN A 63 14.02 -11.23 -19.64
N GLN A 64 13.06 -11.10 -20.56
CA GLN A 64 11.91 -10.19 -20.42
C GLN A 64 11.07 -10.45 -19.15
N ASN A 65 10.84 -11.71 -18.77
CA ASN A 65 10.11 -12.04 -17.55
C ASN A 65 10.90 -11.65 -16.29
N LYS A 66 12.23 -11.79 -16.30
CA LYS A 66 13.09 -11.32 -15.20
C LYS A 66 13.02 -9.80 -15.06
N ASP A 67 13.10 -9.08 -16.17
CA ASP A 67 13.03 -7.61 -16.19
C ASP A 67 11.64 -7.11 -15.75
N ILE A 68 10.57 -7.78 -16.17
CA ILE A 68 9.19 -7.49 -15.75
C ILE A 68 9.03 -7.73 -14.25
N ASN A 69 9.50 -8.87 -13.73
CA ASN A 69 9.41 -9.19 -12.31
C ASN A 69 10.19 -8.19 -11.45
N ALA A 70 11.42 -7.83 -11.85
CA ALA A 70 12.21 -6.80 -11.17
C ALA A 70 11.50 -5.44 -11.15
N LYS A 71 10.82 -5.07 -12.25
CA LYS A 71 10.05 -3.84 -12.33
C LYS A 71 8.81 -3.86 -11.43
N ILE A 72 8.12 -5.00 -11.34
CA ILE A 72 6.98 -5.21 -10.45
C ILE A 72 7.42 -5.07 -8.99
N GLU A 73 8.51 -5.74 -8.59
CA GLU A 73 9.06 -5.66 -7.23
C GLU A 73 9.46 -4.23 -6.85
N ALA A 74 10.09 -3.50 -7.78
CA ALA A 74 10.44 -2.09 -7.58
C ALA A 74 9.19 -1.21 -7.39
N MET A 75 8.12 -1.45 -8.14
CA MET A 75 6.85 -0.72 -7.98
C MET A 75 6.16 -1.06 -6.66
N GLN A 76 6.14 -2.33 -6.26
CA GLN A 76 5.56 -2.76 -4.97
C GLN A 76 6.30 -2.13 -3.79
N THR A 77 7.63 -2.07 -3.85
CA THR A 77 8.46 -1.42 -2.84
C THR A 77 8.16 0.08 -2.74
N LYS A 78 8.01 0.76 -3.89
CA LYS A 78 7.61 2.18 -3.91
C LYS A 78 6.22 2.38 -3.31
N ALA A 79 5.26 1.54 -3.65
CA ALA A 79 3.91 1.61 -3.12
C ALA A 79 3.89 1.41 -1.60
N LEU A 80 4.69 0.46 -1.09
CA LEU A 80 4.84 0.24 0.34
C LEU A 80 5.41 1.48 1.05
N ASN A 81 6.47 2.09 0.49
CA ASN A 81 7.06 3.30 1.05
C ASN A 81 6.08 4.48 1.08
N ILE A 82 5.32 4.69 0.01
CA ILE A 82 4.28 5.73 -0.05
C ILE A 82 3.22 5.48 1.02
N LYS A 83 2.75 4.24 1.16
CA LYS A 83 1.76 3.86 2.19
C LYS A 83 2.28 4.16 3.59
N THR A 84 3.51 3.75 3.91
CA THR A 84 4.14 4.00 5.21
C THR A 84 4.27 5.50 5.50
N ASN A 85 4.71 6.28 4.51
CA ASN A 85 4.83 7.74 4.65
C ASN A 85 3.48 8.41 4.88
N LEU A 86 2.44 8.02 4.14
CA LEU A 86 1.09 8.54 4.34
C LEU A 86 0.53 8.20 5.72
N GLN A 87 0.75 6.98 6.20
CA GLN A 87 0.34 6.58 7.55
C GLN A 87 1.06 7.39 8.62
N SER A 88 2.36 7.61 8.46
CA SER A 88 3.16 8.44 9.37
C SER A 88 2.66 9.89 9.39
N HIS A 89 2.49 10.53 8.22
CA HIS A 89 1.96 11.89 8.12
C HIS A 89 0.56 12.02 8.71
N ARG A 90 -0.32 11.04 8.48
CA ARG A 90 -1.66 11.03 9.07
C ARG A 90 -1.59 10.99 10.60
N ALA A 91 -0.76 10.11 11.17
CA ALA A 91 -0.60 10.01 12.61
C ALA A 91 -0.06 11.31 13.22
N MET A 92 0.98 11.89 12.60
CA MET A 92 1.58 13.15 13.05
C MET A 92 0.60 14.32 12.94
N PHE A 93 -0.19 14.39 11.87
CA PHE A 93 -1.22 15.41 11.70
C PHE A 93 -2.30 15.30 12.79
N ILE A 94 -2.83 14.11 13.03
CA ILE A 94 -3.83 13.87 14.07
C ILE A 94 -3.30 14.28 15.44
N GLU A 95 -2.06 13.91 15.77
CA GLU A 95 -1.46 14.24 17.06
C GLU A 95 -1.22 15.74 17.23
N ASN A 96 -0.80 16.43 16.17
CA ASN A 96 -0.67 17.89 16.17
C ASN A 96 -2.01 18.58 16.42
N ILE A 97 -3.07 18.15 15.72
CA ILE A 97 -4.42 18.71 15.91
C ILE A 97 -4.92 18.43 17.33
N ARG A 98 -4.74 17.20 17.85
CA ARG A 98 -5.09 16.87 19.24
C ARG A 98 -4.38 17.79 20.23
N THR A 99 -3.07 17.96 20.07
CA THR A 99 -2.26 18.82 20.94
C THR A 99 -2.75 20.27 20.90
N GLN A 100 -3.09 20.79 19.71
CA GLN A 100 -3.65 22.13 19.57
C GLN A 100 -4.99 22.27 20.31
N ILE A 101 -5.90 21.31 20.14
CA ILE A 101 -7.18 21.29 20.85
C ILE A 101 -6.97 21.25 22.37
N GLU A 102 -6.08 20.40 22.86
CA GLU A 102 -5.79 20.29 24.30
C GLU A 102 -5.22 21.59 24.86
N ASN A 103 -4.33 22.25 24.11
CA ASN A 103 -3.79 23.55 24.50
C ASN A 103 -4.89 24.62 24.53
N GLU A 104 -5.72 24.72 23.50
CA GLU A 104 -6.83 25.67 23.46
C GLU A 104 -7.85 25.41 24.58
N LEU A 105 -8.13 24.16 24.91
CA LEU A 105 -9.01 23.80 26.03
C LEU A 105 -8.40 24.18 27.37
N ASN A 106 -7.08 24.03 27.53
CA ASN A 106 -6.37 24.41 28.76
C ASN A 106 -6.28 25.93 28.93
N GLU A 107 -6.03 26.67 27.84
CA GLU A 107 -5.96 28.13 27.82
C GLU A 107 -7.33 28.77 28.04
N ASN A 108 -8.37 28.26 27.38
CA ASN A 108 -9.73 28.77 27.50
C ASN A 108 -10.51 28.16 28.68
N ARG A 109 -9.84 27.36 29.53
CA ARG A 109 -10.47 26.80 30.72
C ARG A 109 -10.77 27.94 31.69
N LEU A 110 -12.04 28.29 31.84
CA LEU A 110 -12.53 29.15 32.91
C LEU A 110 -12.10 28.53 34.26
N ARG A 111 -11.07 29.10 34.88
CA ARG A 111 -10.69 28.74 36.24
C ARG A 111 -11.72 29.36 37.17
N ILE A 112 -12.60 28.53 37.74
CA ILE A 112 -13.44 28.93 38.85
C ILE A 112 -12.48 29.25 40.00
N GLN A 113 -12.30 30.53 40.30
CA GLN A 113 -11.68 30.93 41.55
C GLN A 113 -12.67 30.56 42.65
N ILE A 114 -12.35 29.52 43.41
CA ILE A 114 -13.07 29.22 44.64
C ILE A 114 -12.61 30.29 45.61
N THR A 115 -13.42 31.34 45.75
CA THR A 115 -13.25 32.31 46.83
C THR A 115 -13.65 31.62 48.12
N ASP A 116 -12.75 31.54 49.10
CA ASP A 116 -13.10 31.06 50.44
C ASP A 116 -14.13 32.02 51.03
N VAL A 117 -15.39 31.57 51.11
CA VAL A 117 -16.47 32.34 51.75
C VAL A 117 -16.30 32.22 53.26
N PRO A 118 -16.09 33.33 54.00
CA PRO A 118 -16.08 33.30 55.46
C PRO A 118 -17.46 32.87 55.95
N LYS A 119 -17.50 31.86 56.82
CA LYS A 119 -18.73 31.48 57.52
C LYS A 119 -18.99 32.48 58.65
N ASP A 120 -19.80 33.49 58.39
CA ASP A 120 -20.37 34.34 59.45
C ASP A 120 -21.83 33.92 59.70
N GLU A 121 -22.17 33.74 60.98
CA GLU A 121 -23.38 33.04 61.47
C GLU A 121 -24.70 33.84 61.39
N ASP A 122 -24.83 34.84 60.50
CA ASP A 122 -26.07 35.63 60.31
C ASP A 122 -26.44 35.77 58.81
N GLU A 123 -26.38 34.65 58.06
CA GLU A 123 -26.52 34.62 56.59
C GLU A 123 -27.91 35.01 56.04
N ASP A 124 -28.99 34.88 56.82
CA ASP A 124 -30.36 35.02 56.28
C ASP A 124 -30.83 36.47 56.04
N SER A 125 -30.01 37.48 56.32
CA SER A 125 -30.39 38.89 56.14
C SER A 125 -29.30 39.79 55.56
N ASN A 126 -28.21 39.23 55.03
CA ASN A 126 -27.15 40.03 54.41
C ASN A 126 -27.56 40.48 52.99
N PRO A 127 -27.83 41.78 52.75
CA PRO A 127 -28.25 42.27 51.44
C PRO A 127 -27.17 42.11 50.36
N GLU A 128 -25.88 42.10 50.74
CA GLU A 128 -24.77 41.86 49.81
C GLU A 128 -24.71 40.39 49.36
N LEU A 129 -25.07 39.45 50.25
CA LEU A 129 -25.18 38.03 49.92
C LEU A 129 -26.36 37.80 48.96
N ILE A 130 -27.52 38.38 49.24
CA ILE A 130 -28.70 38.31 48.35
C ILE A 130 -28.37 38.90 46.98
N GLN A 131 -27.65 40.03 46.92
CA GLN A 131 -27.21 40.62 45.66
C GLN A 131 -26.24 39.69 44.91
N SER A 132 -25.30 39.06 45.61
CA SER A 132 -24.34 38.11 45.04
C SER A 132 -25.02 36.84 44.52
N LEU A 133 -26.03 36.33 45.24
CA LEU A 133 -26.86 35.20 44.81
C LEU A 133 -27.68 35.55 43.56
N ASN A 134 -28.28 36.75 43.50
CA ASN A 134 -28.99 37.20 42.30
C ASN A 134 -28.07 37.37 41.08
N LEU A 135 -26.84 37.83 41.29
CA LEU A 135 -25.80 37.90 40.25
C LEU A 135 -25.39 36.50 39.78
N LEU A 136 -25.27 35.55 40.71
CA LEU A 136 -25.00 34.15 40.41
C LEU A 136 -26.13 33.52 39.60
N ASP A 137 -27.38 33.70 40.02
CA ASP A 137 -28.56 33.19 39.30
C ASP A 137 -28.67 33.78 37.89
N SER A 138 -28.40 35.08 37.75
CA SER A 138 -28.34 35.75 36.45
C SER A 138 -27.23 35.17 35.57
N SER A 139 -26.04 34.93 36.14
CA SER A 139 -24.92 34.29 35.45
C SER A 139 -25.22 32.85 35.04
N ILE A 140 -25.95 32.11 35.87
CA ILE A 140 -26.42 30.75 35.57
C ILE A 140 -27.41 30.79 34.40
N GLN A 141 -28.37 31.72 34.41
CA GLN A 141 -29.32 31.88 33.30
C GLN A 141 -28.61 32.24 31.99
N GLU A 142 -27.64 33.16 32.02
CA GLU A 142 -26.84 33.50 30.84
C GLU A 142 -26.06 32.29 30.31
N LEU A 143 -25.47 31.49 31.20
CA LEU A 143 -24.75 30.27 30.82
C LEU A 143 -25.70 29.23 30.21
N GLN A 144 -26.87 29.03 30.80
CA GLN A 144 -27.91 28.15 30.25
C GLN A 144 -28.34 28.60 28.86
N GLN A 145 -28.51 29.90 28.65
CA GLN A 145 -28.85 30.47 27.35
C GLN A 145 -27.74 30.23 26.32
N LYS A 146 -26.47 30.49 26.68
CA LYS A 146 -25.31 30.24 25.81
C LYS A 146 -25.17 28.77 25.42
N VAL A 147 -25.42 27.85 26.36
CA VAL A 147 -25.41 26.41 26.08
C VAL A 147 -26.51 26.05 25.08
N ASN A 148 -27.73 26.55 25.29
CA ASN A 148 -28.85 26.32 24.37
C ASN A 148 -28.57 26.85 22.96
N ASP A 149 -27.99 28.05 22.85
CA ASP A 149 -27.68 28.65 21.55
C ASP A 149 -26.55 27.90 20.83
N THR A 150 -25.55 27.43 21.58
CA THR A 150 -24.47 26.59 21.05
C THR A 150 -25.02 25.25 20.55
N GLN A 151 -25.92 24.61 21.30
CA GLN A 151 -26.55 23.36 20.90
C GLN A 151 -27.38 23.52 19.62
N LYS A 152 -28.13 24.63 19.48
CA LYS A 152 -28.85 24.95 18.24
C LYS A 152 -27.92 25.13 17.06
N ALA A 153 -26.82 25.87 17.23
CA ALA A 153 -25.83 26.07 16.17
C ALA A 153 -25.18 24.76 15.73
N MET A 154 -24.85 23.88 16.69
CA MET A 154 -24.29 22.57 16.42
C MET A 154 -25.27 21.69 15.64
N GLN A 155 -26.54 21.65 16.04
CA GLN A 155 -27.57 20.88 15.33
C GLN A 155 -27.79 21.41 13.91
N ALA A 156 -27.78 22.73 13.72
CA ALA A 156 -27.89 23.34 12.39
C ALA A 156 -26.74 22.92 11.47
N ASN A 157 -25.51 22.87 12.01
CA ASN A 157 -24.34 22.39 11.27
C ASN A 157 -24.46 20.91 10.91
N ILE A 158 -24.87 20.04 11.85
CA ILE A 158 -25.10 18.62 11.57
C ILE A 158 -26.08 18.45 10.41
N ASN A 159 -27.24 19.10 10.47
CA ASN A 159 -28.25 19.02 9.42
C ASN A 159 -27.72 19.51 8.06
N LYS A 160 -26.87 20.55 8.06
CA LYS A 160 -26.23 21.07 6.84
C LYS A 160 -25.27 20.04 6.23
N TYR A 161 -24.46 19.38 7.05
CA TYR A 161 -23.52 18.37 6.57
C TYR A 161 -24.22 17.10 6.09
N GLU A 162 -25.28 16.65 6.77
CA GLU A 162 -26.12 15.54 6.29
C GLU A 162 -26.77 15.86 4.94
N THR A 163 -27.20 17.11 4.74
CA THR A 163 -27.77 17.54 3.45
C THR A 163 -26.69 17.50 2.35
N TYR A 164 -25.50 18.00 2.65
CA TYR A 164 -24.37 17.97 1.72
C TYR A 164 -23.96 16.54 1.35
N GLU A 165 -23.87 15.64 2.34
CA GLU A 165 -23.59 14.21 2.12
C GLU A 165 -24.62 13.58 1.19
N LYS A 166 -25.92 13.84 1.42
CA LYS A 166 -27.00 13.34 0.56
C LYS A 166 -26.89 13.86 -0.86
N THR A 167 -26.62 15.16 -1.05
CA THR A 167 -26.45 15.76 -2.38
C THR A 167 -25.28 15.14 -3.13
N VAL A 168 -24.11 15.01 -2.48
CA VAL A 168 -22.92 14.41 -3.08
C VAL A 168 -23.17 12.93 -3.42
N SER A 169 -23.80 12.18 -2.52
CA SER A 169 -24.13 10.78 -2.74
C SER A 169 -25.08 10.58 -3.92
N SER A 170 -26.11 11.44 -4.07
CA SER A 170 -27.01 11.39 -5.23
C SER A 170 -26.30 11.70 -6.55
N SER A 171 -25.39 12.68 -6.57
CA SER A 171 -24.65 13.04 -7.77
C SER A 171 -23.63 11.97 -8.20
N LEU A 172 -23.16 11.14 -7.27
CA LEU A 172 -22.26 10.01 -7.55
C LEU A 172 -23.01 8.75 -8.00
N SER A 173 -24.27 8.57 -7.62
CA SER A 173 -25.10 7.44 -8.06
C SER A 173 -25.71 7.61 -9.44
N ASP A 174 -25.72 8.83 -9.99
CA ASP A 174 -26.24 9.16 -11.32
C ASP A 174 -25.17 9.11 -12.45
N VAL A 175 -23.97 8.58 -12.16
CA VAL A 175 -22.87 8.32 -13.11
C VAL A 175 -22.64 6.83 -13.26
#